data_AF-A0A9E9DF13-F1
#
_entry.id   AF-A0A9E9DF13-F1
#
_cell.length_a   1.000
_cell.length_b   1.000
_cell.length_c   1.000
_cell.angle_alpha   90.00
_cell.angle_beta   90.00
_cell.angle_gamma   90.00
#
_symmetry.space_group_name_H-M   'P 1'
#
loop_
_entity.id
_entity.type
_entity.pdbx_description
1 polymer ?
#
loop_
_entity_poly.entity_id
_entity_poly.type
_entity_poly.pdbx_seq_one_letter_code
_entity_poly.pdbx_strand_id
1 'polypeptide(L)'
;MGLVREHERLRAGKFARDIAGVAILIAFASLKVSATALHRWYLDQKVFPMKIVRSRRVAPALAVCLLMALSAHAVSSNRENRCGWLQNPTPGNWWLDDKDGSWTLSVMGEPPVPGFDEIPDMSTKGWVVTNAGSHGYGCACVDMEVERGTGKVVRIFAAKPLSLKRCKADRALPAP
;
A
#
# COMPACT_ATOMS: atom_id res chain seq x y z
N MET A 1 -27.46 -10.66 50.31
CA MET A 1 -26.85 -11.35 49.13
C MET A 1 -27.55 -11.09 47.77
N GLY A 2 -28.63 -10.30 47.66
CA GLY A 2 -29.38 -10.15 46.40
C GLY A 2 -28.92 -9.03 45.44
N LEU A 3 -28.37 -7.93 45.94
CA LEU A 3 -28.09 -6.73 45.12
C LEU A 3 -26.83 -6.81 44.24
N VAL A 4 -25.85 -7.65 44.61
CA VAL A 4 -24.60 -7.78 43.83
C VAL A 4 -24.82 -8.55 42.53
N ARG A 5 -25.70 -9.55 42.55
CA ARG A 5 -26.02 -10.38 41.36
C ARG A 5 -26.79 -9.62 40.27
N GLU A 6 -27.61 -8.63 40.66
CA GLU A 6 -28.34 -7.77 39.70
C GLU A 6 -27.38 -6.87 38.92
N HIS A 7 -26.37 -6.33 39.61
CA HIS A 7 -25.42 -5.38 39.04
C HIS A 7 -24.45 -6.01 38.02
N GLU A 8 -24.10 -7.29 38.21
CA GLU A 8 -23.30 -8.05 37.25
C GLU A 8 -24.10 -8.44 36.00
N ARG A 9 -25.38 -8.81 36.14
CA ARG A 9 -26.27 -9.05 34.98
C ARG A 9 -26.47 -7.79 34.13
N LEU A 10 -26.63 -6.64 34.77
CA LEU A 10 -26.78 -5.35 34.06
C LEU A 10 -25.49 -4.93 33.33
N ARG A 11 -24.31 -5.23 33.89
CA ARG A 11 -23.02 -5.00 33.20
C ARG A 11 -22.84 -5.92 32.00
N ALA A 12 -23.15 -7.21 32.12
CA ALA A 12 -23.04 -8.16 31.02
C ALA A 12 -23.98 -7.82 29.85
N GLY A 13 -25.22 -7.42 30.14
CA GLY A 13 -26.20 -7.02 29.12
C GLY A 13 -25.87 -5.72 28.39
N LYS A 14 -25.14 -4.80 29.04
CA LYS A 14 -24.68 -3.54 28.42
C LYS A 14 -23.46 -3.76 27.53
N PHE A 15 -22.52 -4.59 27.98
CA PHE A 15 -21.32 -4.94 27.20
C PHE A 15 -21.67 -5.71 25.91
N ALA A 16 -22.64 -6.63 25.97
CA ALA A 16 -23.11 -7.36 24.79
C ALA A 16 -23.85 -6.47 23.77
N ARG A 17 -24.57 -5.43 24.22
CA ARG A 17 -25.23 -4.44 23.36
C ARG A 17 -24.23 -3.50 22.67
N ASP A 18 -23.16 -3.13 23.36
CA ASP A 18 -22.11 -2.27 22.81
C ASP A 18 -21.27 -3.02 21.74
N ILE A 19 -20.98 -4.30 21.93
CA ILE A 19 -20.29 -5.13 20.91
C ILE A 19 -21.15 -5.34 19.66
N ALA A 20 -22.46 -5.58 19.83
CA ALA A 20 -23.38 -5.69 18.70
C ALA A 20 -23.50 -4.37 17.92
N GLY A 21 -23.50 -3.22 18.60
CA GLY A 21 -23.53 -1.90 17.97
C GLY A 21 -22.27 -1.59 17.16
N VAL A 22 -21.10 -1.96 17.66
CA VAL A 22 -19.82 -1.77 16.96
C VAL A 22 -19.67 -2.71 15.75
N ALA A 23 -20.12 -3.96 15.88
CA ALA A 23 -20.11 -4.91 14.75
C ALA A 23 -21.05 -4.48 13.60
N ILE A 24 -22.20 -3.87 13.91
CA ILE A 24 -23.13 -3.33 12.91
C ILE A 24 -22.51 -2.15 12.15
N LEU A 25 -21.79 -1.26 12.85
CA LEU A 25 -21.11 -0.12 12.21
C LEU A 25 -19.96 -0.56 11.28
N ILE A 26 -19.23 -1.63 11.62
CA ILE A 26 -18.18 -2.18 10.75
C ILE A 26 -18.77 -2.89 9.53
N ALA A 27 -19.93 -3.56 9.66
CA ALA A 27 -20.59 -4.20 8.52
C ALA A 27 -21.13 -3.20 7.48
N PHE A 28 -21.58 -2.01 7.89
CA PHE A 28 -22.06 -0.98 6.96
C PHE A 28 -20.97 -0.30 6.13
N ALA A 29 -19.71 -0.35 6.57
CA ALA A 29 -18.58 0.21 5.82
C ALA A 29 -18.16 -0.66 4.61
N SER A 30 -18.64 -1.91 4.54
CA SER A 30 -18.23 -2.88 3.50
C SER A 30 -19.30 -3.21 2.46
N LEU A 31 -20.55 -2.78 2.65
CA LEU A 31 -21.59 -2.89 1.63
C LEU A 31 -21.80 -1.53 0.97
N LYS A 32 -21.69 -1.49 -0.36
CA LYS A 32 -22.13 -0.37 -1.21
C LYS A 32 -23.64 -0.18 -1.06
N VAL A 33 -24.09 0.38 0.05
CA VAL A 33 -25.48 0.73 0.28
C VAL A 33 -25.76 2.03 -0.48
N SER A 34 -26.52 1.89 -1.56
CA SER A 34 -26.92 2.99 -2.43
C SER A 34 -27.57 4.13 -1.63
N ALA A 35 -27.25 5.37 -1.96
CA ALA A 35 -27.61 6.60 -1.24
C ALA A 35 -29.12 6.76 -0.97
N THR A 36 -29.97 6.02 -1.68
CA THR A 36 -31.43 6.01 -1.51
C THR A 36 -31.92 5.26 -0.27
N ALA A 37 -31.17 4.29 0.26
CA ALA A 37 -31.56 3.55 1.47
C ALA A 37 -31.34 4.37 2.76
N LEU A 38 -30.35 5.27 2.77
CA LEU A 38 -30.05 6.14 3.91
C LEU A 38 -31.14 7.19 4.16
N HIS A 39 -31.75 7.72 3.09
CA HIS A 39 -32.77 8.76 3.23
C HIS A 39 -34.07 8.23 3.86
N ARG A 40 -34.41 6.95 3.60
CA ARG A 40 -35.63 6.33 4.13
C ARG A 40 -35.49 5.88 5.59
N TRP A 41 -34.27 5.57 6.04
CA TRP A 41 -33.99 5.30 7.46
C TRP A 41 -33.92 6.58 8.30
N TYR A 42 -33.42 7.68 7.74
CA TYR A 42 -33.32 8.97 8.44
C TYR A 42 -34.70 9.55 8.83
N LEU A 43 -35.74 9.31 8.02
CA LEU A 43 -37.07 9.87 8.26
C LEU A 43 -37.93 9.06 9.24
N ASP A 44 -37.50 7.85 9.65
CA ASP A 44 -38.29 6.97 10.53
C ASP A 44 -37.87 7.02 12.01
N GLN A 45 -36.83 7.81 12.35
CA GLN A 45 -36.43 8.02 13.73
C GLN A 45 -37.30 9.07 14.41
N LYS A 46 -38.44 8.62 14.94
CA LYS A 46 -39.20 9.36 15.94
C LYS A 46 -38.31 9.64 17.16
N VAL A 47 -38.19 10.94 17.43
CA VAL A 47 -37.48 11.59 18.53
C VAL A 47 -37.65 10.86 19.87
N PHE A 48 -36.59 10.18 20.32
CA PHE A 48 -36.45 9.82 21.73
C PHE A 48 -36.01 11.07 22.50
N PRO A 49 -36.68 11.48 23.59
CA PRO A 49 -36.24 12.60 24.40
C PRO A 49 -34.97 12.21 25.16
N MET A 50 -33.82 12.55 24.58
CA MET A 50 -32.51 12.35 25.17
C MET A 50 -32.33 13.37 26.32
N LYS A 51 -32.49 12.92 27.57
CA LYS A 51 -32.11 13.73 28.74
C LYS A 51 -30.59 13.84 28.77
N ILE A 52 -30.08 14.95 28.26
CA ILE A 52 -28.65 15.30 28.26
C ILE A 52 -28.21 15.51 29.71
N VAL A 53 -27.58 14.50 30.32
CA VAL A 53 -26.87 14.65 31.59
C VAL A 53 -25.49 15.24 31.28
N ARG A 54 -25.27 16.49 31.70
CA ARG A 54 -23.99 17.22 31.57
C ARG A 54 -22.91 16.55 32.41
N SER A 55 -22.18 15.58 31.84
CA SER A 55 -21.01 14.96 32.48
C SER A 55 -19.75 15.77 32.14
N ARG A 56 -19.15 16.43 33.14
CA ARG A 56 -17.90 17.22 32.99
C ARG A 56 -16.64 16.37 32.73
N ARG A 57 -16.73 15.04 32.73
CA ARG A 57 -15.57 14.13 32.64
C ARG A 57 -15.32 13.52 31.25
N VAL A 58 -16.14 13.83 30.24
CA VAL A 58 -16.08 13.20 28.91
C VAL A 58 -15.11 13.94 27.96
N ALA A 59 -14.77 15.19 28.27
CA ALA A 59 -13.96 16.05 27.40
C ALA A 59 -12.51 15.56 27.13
N PRO A 60 -11.73 15.05 28.10
CA PRO A 60 -10.34 14.67 27.82
C PRO A 60 -10.20 13.30 27.13
N ALA A 61 -11.17 12.40 27.29
CA ALA A 61 -11.09 11.04 26.72
C ALA A 61 -11.39 11.01 25.21
N LEU A 62 -12.28 11.89 24.73
CA LEU A 62 -12.57 12.03 23.30
C LEU A 62 -11.39 12.62 22.51
N ALA A 63 -10.62 13.53 23.11
CA ALA A 63 -9.47 14.16 22.47
C ALA A 63 -8.32 13.16 22.23
N VAL A 64 -8.09 12.22 23.15
CA VAL A 64 -7.02 11.20 23.02
C VAL A 64 -7.35 10.17 21.94
N CYS A 65 -8.61 9.75 21.80
CA CYS A 65 -9.02 8.84 20.72
C CYS A 65 -8.95 9.49 19.33
N LEU A 66 -9.23 10.79 19.21
CA LEU A 66 -9.12 11.51 17.93
C LEU A 66 -7.65 11.66 17.47
N LEU A 67 -6.72 11.82 18.42
CA LEU A 67 -5.28 11.94 18.12
C LEU A 67 -4.64 10.61 17.68
N MET A 68 -5.13 9.47 18.21
CA MET A 68 -4.66 8.13 17.80
C MET A 68 -5.16 7.70 16.40
N ALA A 69 -6.26 8.29 15.91
CA ALA A 69 -6.79 7.95 14.58
C ALA A 69 -6.03 8.61 13.41
N LEU A 70 -5.15 9.58 13.67
CA LEU A 70 -4.46 10.36 12.63
C LEU A 70 -3.12 9.77 12.16
N SER A 71 -2.66 8.66 12.72
CA SER A 71 -1.38 8.02 12.34
C SER A 71 -1.52 7.00 11.19
N ALA A 72 -2.51 7.18 10.31
CA ALA A 72 -2.54 6.48 9.04
C ALA A 72 -1.38 7.02 8.17
N HIS A 73 -0.24 6.34 8.22
CA HIS A 73 0.86 6.60 7.31
C HIS A 73 0.35 6.22 5.92
N ALA A 74 -0.11 7.21 5.16
CA ALA A 74 -0.40 7.03 3.75
C ALA A 74 0.93 6.63 3.10
N VAL A 75 1.04 5.34 2.77
CA VAL A 75 2.09 4.83 1.91
C VAL A 75 1.96 5.59 0.60
N SER A 76 2.82 6.58 0.42
CA SER A 76 2.85 7.41 -0.77
C SER A 76 3.84 6.79 -1.72
N SER A 77 3.42 6.55 -2.95
CA SER A 77 4.30 6.16 -4.04
C SER A 77 4.55 7.35 -4.96
N ASN A 78 5.61 7.27 -5.76
CA ASN A 78 5.89 8.21 -6.82
C ASN A 78 6.13 7.47 -8.13
N ARG A 79 5.60 8.01 -9.22
CA ARG A 79 5.94 7.54 -10.56
C ARG A 79 7.21 8.22 -11.02
N GLU A 80 8.20 7.43 -11.38
CA GLU A 80 9.56 7.85 -11.64
C GLU A 80 10.07 7.19 -12.91
N ASN A 81 10.85 7.93 -13.69
CA ASN A 81 11.58 7.38 -14.82
C ASN A 81 13.05 7.26 -14.44
N ARG A 82 13.51 6.01 -14.27
CA ARG A 82 14.84 5.70 -13.76
C ARG A 82 15.66 5.01 -14.83
N CYS A 83 16.93 5.40 -14.95
CA CYS A 83 17.80 4.96 -16.04
C CYS A 83 19.12 4.45 -15.48
N GLY A 84 19.58 3.31 -15.98
CA GLY A 84 20.78 2.67 -15.47
C GLY A 84 21.03 1.30 -16.10
N TRP A 85 21.78 0.48 -15.38
CA TRP A 85 22.07 -0.90 -15.76
C TRP A 85 20.88 -1.79 -15.43
N LEU A 86 20.24 -2.34 -16.46
CA LEU A 86 19.22 -3.37 -16.29
C LEU A 86 19.89 -4.73 -16.27
N GLN A 87 19.75 -5.43 -15.15
CA GLN A 87 20.47 -6.65 -14.83
C GLN A 87 19.54 -7.84 -14.85
N ASN A 88 20.00 -8.94 -15.46
CA ASN A 88 19.39 -10.26 -15.37
C ASN A 88 20.48 -11.34 -15.30
N PRO A 89 21.19 -11.48 -14.16
CA PRO A 89 22.34 -12.38 -14.06
C PRO A 89 21.95 -13.86 -13.97
N THR A 90 20.69 -14.16 -13.65
CA THR A 90 20.14 -15.52 -13.53
C THR A 90 18.64 -15.55 -13.88
N PRO A 91 18.05 -16.73 -14.15
CA PRO A 91 16.62 -16.83 -14.48
C PRO A 91 15.73 -16.21 -13.40
N GLY A 92 14.76 -15.41 -13.82
CA GLY A 92 13.74 -14.81 -12.93
C GLY A 92 14.20 -13.64 -12.06
N ASN A 93 15.51 -13.33 -12.04
CA ASN A 93 16.05 -12.25 -11.22
C ASN A 93 16.35 -11.01 -12.07
N TRP A 94 15.69 -9.90 -11.78
CA TRP A 94 15.80 -8.65 -12.52
C TRP A 94 15.83 -7.44 -11.60
N TRP A 95 16.78 -6.53 -11.83
CA TRP A 95 16.83 -5.23 -11.15
C TRP A 95 17.44 -4.16 -12.06
N LEU A 96 17.16 -2.90 -11.73
CA LEU A 96 17.78 -1.74 -12.36
C LEU A 96 18.74 -1.10 -11.35
N ASP A 97 20.02 -1.02 -11.68
CA ASP A 97 21.02 -0.26 -10.91
C ASP A 97 21.21 1.12 -11.53
N ASP A 98 20.86 2.17 -10.79
CA ASP A 98 21.12 3.56 -11.18
C ASP A 98 21.99 4.28 -10.14
N LYS A 99 22.09 5.62 -10.27
CA LYS A 99 22.89 6.45 -9.36
C LYS A 99 22.37 6.46 -7.92
N ASP A 100 21.11 6.12 -7.69
CA ASP A 100 20.43 6.22 -6.40
C ASP A 100 20.34 4.85 -5.71
N GLY A 101 20.47 3.75 -6.47
CA GLY A 101 20.58 2.40 -5.92
C GLY A 101 20.08 1.31 -6.87
N SER A 102 19.70 0.18 -6.28
CA SER A 102 19.14 -0.99 -6.97
C SER A 102 17.63 -1.05 -6.80
N TRP A 103 16.92 -1.21 -7.91
CA TRP A 103 15.46 -1.31 -7.97
C TRP A 103 15.06 -2.72 -8.41
N THR A 104 14.64 -3.56 -7.47
CA THR A 104 14.24 -4.95 -7.75
C THR A 104 12.92 -5.01 -8.51
N LEU A 105 12.92 -5.68 -9.66
CA LEU A 105 11.77 -5.83 -10.56
C LEU A 105 11.20 -7.26 -10.53
N SER A 106 12.06 -8.26 -10.37
CA SER A 106 11.66 -9.66 -10.25
C SER A 106 12.70 -10.43 -9.46
N VAL A 107 12.25 -11.38 -8.64
CA VAL A 107 13.11 -12.33 -7.94
C VAL A 107 12.57 -13.72 -8.18
N MET A 108 13.47 -14.66 -8.45
CA MET A 108 13.09 -16.05 -8.67
C MET A 108 12.37 -16.62 -7.43
N GLY A 109 11.20 -17.22 -7.67
CA GLY A 109 10.36 -17.79 -6.61
C GLY A 109 9.27 -16.84 -6.12
N GLU A 110 9.26 -15.58 -6.57
CA GLU A 110 8.19 -14.62 -6.28
C GLU A 110 7.48 -14.16 -7.55
N PRO A 111 6.22 -13.70 -7.46
CA PRO A 111 5.59 -12.98 -8.56
C PRO A 111 6.40 -11.73 -8.92
N PRO A 112 6.68 -11.47 -10.21
CA PRO A 112 7.32 -10.23 -10.62
C PRO A 112 6.45 -9.02 -10.29
N VAL A 113 7.05 -7.82 -10.27
CA VAL A 113 6.28 -6.59 -10.06
C VAL A 113 5.21 -6.44 -11.16
N PRO A 114 4.02 -5.91 -10.85
CA PRO A 114 2.99 -5.64 -11.85
C PRO A 114 3.53 -4.83 -13.04
N GLY A 115 3.20 -5.23 -14.27
CA GLY A 115 3.66 -4.58 -15.51
C GLY A 115 5.06 -5.01 -15.96
N PHE A 116 5.62 -6.08 -15.39
CA PHE A 116 6.90 -6.64 -15.83
C PHE A 116 6.91 -7.09 -17.30
N ASP A 117 5.75 -7.47 -17.83
CA ASP A 117 5.49 -7.79 -19.23
C ASP A 117 5.63 -6.58 -20.18
N GLU A 118 5.66 -5.35 -19.66
CA GLU A 118 5.93 -4.12 -20.41
C GLU A 118 7.44 -3.93 -20.71
N ILE A 119 8.30 -4.84 -20.23
CA ILE A 119 9.73 -4.86 -20.54
C ILE A 119 9.91 -5.55 -21.92
N PRO A 120 10.24 -4.80 -23.00
CA PRO A 120 10.46 -5.39 -24.31
C PRO A 120 11.78 -6.19 -24.37
N ASP A 121 12.09 -6.74 -25.54
CA ASP A 121 13.43 -7.29 -25.80
C ASP A 121 14.52 -6.21 -25.61
N MET A 122 15.28 -6.38 -24.54
CA MET A 122 16.33 -5.44 -24.12
C MET A 122 17.62 -5.59 -24.94
N SER A 123 17.75 -6.65 -25.75
CA SER A 123 18.95 -6.90 -26.55
C SER A 123 19.09 -5.97 -27.76
N THR A 124 18.01 -5.31 -28.16
CA THR A 124 17.94 -4.47 -29.38
C THR A 124 18.89 -3.26 -29.41
N LYS A 125 19.45 -2.86 -28.26
CA LYS A 125 20.45 -1.77 -28.15
C LYS A 125 21.76 -2.22 -27.49
N GLY A 126 21.99 -3.53 -27.46
CA GLY A 126 23.17 -4.14 -26.90
C GLY A 126 22.90 -4.75 -25.52
N TRP A 127 23.37 -5.98 -25.36
CA TRP A 127 23.28 -6.77 -24.15
C TRP A 127 24.60 -7.50 -23.96
N VAL A 128 25.11 -7.53 -22.74
CA VAL A 128 26.35 -8.22 -22.39
C VAL A 128 25.98 -9.47 -21.63
N VAL A 129 26.18 -10.63 -22.25
CA VAL A 129 25.97 -11.94 -21.61
C VAL A 129 27.14 -12.21 -20.67
N THR A 130 26.85 -12.43 -19.39
CA THR A 130 27.87 -12.69 -18.34
C THR A 130 27.73 -14.05 -17.68
N ASN A 131 26.63 -14.76 -17.94
CA ASN A 131 26.34 -16.08 -17.40
C ASN A 131 25.70 -16.98 -18.47
N ALA A 132 25.45 -18.24 -18.15
CA ALA A 132 24.85 -19.22 -19.05
C ALA A 132 23.52 -18.72 -19.66
N GLY A 133 23.22 -19.15 -20.89
CA GLY A 133 22.04 -18.70 -21.62
C GLY A 133 22.17 -17.25 -22.09
N SER A 134 21.10 -16.46 -21.97
CA SER A 134 21.06 -15.04 -22.31
C SER A 134 21.21 -14.12 -21.09
N HIS A 135 21.63 -14.65 -19.94
CA HIS A 135 21.74 -13.91 -18.69
C HIS A 135 22.94 -12.95 -18.69
N GLY A 136 22.69 -11.72 -18.27
CA GLY A 136 23.61 -10.62 -18.47
C GLY A 136 23.03 -9.27 -18.06
N TYR A 137 23.49 -8.22 -18.71
CA TYR A 137 23.03 -6.86 -18.45
C TYR A 137 22.98 -5.99 -19.69
N GLY A 138 22.16 -4.94 -19.62
CA GLY A 138 21.99 -3.92 -20.65
C GLY A 138 21.83 -2.53 -20.04
N CYS A 139 21.71 -1.52 -20.89
CA CYS A 139 21.40 -0.15 -20.45
C CYS A 139 19.93 0.13 -20.76
N ALA A 140 19.17 0.66 -19.81
CA ALA A 140 17.74 0.94 -20.02
C ALA A 140 17.24 2.14 -19.22
N CYS A 141 16.09 2.66 -19.59
CA CYS A 141 15.23 3.45 -18.71
C CYS A 141 13.93 2.69 -18.45
N VAL A 142 13.46 2.73 -17.22
CA VAL A 142 12.21 2.09 -16.78
C VAL A 142 11.36 3.17 -16.12
N ASP A 143 10.14 3.29 -16.62
CA ASP A 143 9.07 4.11 -16.05
C ASP A 143 8.31 3.24 -15.04
N MET A 144 8.43 3.57 -13.77
CA MET A 144 7.99 2.72 -12.66
C MET A 144 7.36 3.55 -11.53
N GLU A 145 6.53 2.90 -10.75
CA GLU A 145 6.03 3.44 -9.49
C GLU A 145 6.86 2.88 -8.34
N VAL A 146 7.33 3.75 -7.44
CA VAL A 146 8.16 3.38 -6.30
C VAL A 146 7.57 3.92 -5.01
N GLU A 147 7.51 3.06 -4.00
CA GLU A 147 7.05 3.38 -2.65
C GLU A 147 8.06 4.29 -1.94
N ARG A 148 7.60 5.44 -1.44
CA ARG A 148 8.45 6.39 -0.72
C ARG A 148 8.91 5.79 0.60
N GLY A 149 10.19 5.96 0.92
CA GLY A 149 10.79 5.53 2.18
C GLY A 149 11.34 4.11 2.18
N THR A 150 10.75 3.18 1.40
CA THR A 150 11.27 1.81 1.25
C THR A 150 12.08 1.63 -0.03
N GLY A 151 11.78 2.43 -1.07
CA GLY A 151 12.36 2.24 -2.39
C GLY A 151 11.83 1.00 -3.12
N LYS A 152 10.76 0.39 -2.63
CA LYS A 152 10.16 -0.79 -3.26
C LYS A 152 9.47 -0.40 -4.57
N VAL A 153 9.79 -1.11 -5.65
CA VAL A 153 9.07 -0.97 -6.93
C VAL A 153 7.69 -1.60 -6.80
N VAL A 154 6.66 -0.81 -7.10
CA VAL A 154 5.24 -1.18 -6.97
C VAL A 154 4.66 -1.61 -8.31
N ARG A 155 5.12 -1.01 -9.41
CA ARG A 155 4.63 -1.26 -10.77
C ARG A 155 5.62 -0.76 -11.82
N ILE A 156 5.64 -1.40 -12.97
CA ILE A 156 6.27 -0.90 -14.19
C ILE A 156 5.17 -0.45 -15.17
N PHE A 157 5.38 0.68 -15.82
CA PHE A 157 4.50 1.21 -16.86
C PHE A 157 5.08 1.04 -18.25
N ALA A 158 6.41 1.12 -18.38
CA ALA A 158 7.14 0.93 -19.62
C ALA A 158 8.63 0.75 -19.34
N ALA A 159 9.34 0.11 -20.27
CA ALA A 159 10.80 0.13 -20.29
C ALA A 159 11.34 0.34 -21.71
N LYS A 160 12.53 0.91 -21.79
CA LYS A 160 13.19 1.23 -23.07
C LYS A 160 14.66 0.85 -23.03
N PRO A 161 15.14 0.00 -23.96
CA PRO A 161 16.56 -0.27 -24.10
C PRO A 161 17.29 0.97 -24.63
N LEU A 162 18.47 1.21 -24.09
CA LEU A 162 19.40 2.26 -24.47
C LEU A 162 20.72 1.63 -24.94
N SER A 163 21.50 2.40 -25.71
CA SER A 163 22.84 1.94 -26.11
C SER A 163 23.73 1.75 -24.88
N LEU A 164 24.51 0.66 -24.81
CA LEU A 164 25.51 0.44 -23.75
C LEU A 164 26.45 1.64 -23.54
N LYS A 165 26.79 2.37 -24.62
CA LYS A 165 27.64 3.58 -24.56
C LYS A 165 27.08 4.64 -23.61
N ARG A 166 25.76 4.75 -23.47
CA ARG A 166 25.11 5.73 -22.58
C ARG A 166 25.47 5.44 -21.13
N CYS A 167 25.22 4.22 -20.66
CA CYS A 167 25.53 3.83 -19.29
C CYS A 167 27.05 3.78 -19.05
N LYS A 168 27.86 3.32 -20.01
CA LYS A 168 29.33 3.34 -19.90
C LYS A 168 29.92 4.75 -19.75
N ALA A 169 29.25 5.76 -20.29
CA ALA A 169 29.69 7.16 -20.21
C ALA A 169 29.19 7.87 -18.94
N ASP A 170 28.22 7.29 -18.23
CA ASP A 170 27.64 7.87 -17.02
C ASP A 170 28.47 7.47 -15.80
N ARG A 171 29.18 8.45 -15.23
CA ARG A 171 30.07 8.23 -14.08
C ARG A 171 29.32 8.12 -12.75
N ALA A 172 28.04 8.46 -12.72
CA ALA A 172 27.22 8.32 -11.53
C ALA A 172 26.68 6.90 -11.35
N LEU A 173 26.70 6.09 -12.41
CA LEU A 173 26.27 4.70 -12.34
C LEU A 173 27.32 3.82 -11.65
N PRO A 174 26.89 2.82 -10.87
CA PRO A 174 27.79 1.79 -10.39
C PRO A 174 28.34 0.97 -11.56
N ALA A 175 29.36 0.16 -11.27
CA ALA A 175 29.75 -0.89 -12.20
C ALA A 175 28.60 -1.89 -12.36
N PRO A 176 28.33 -2.37 -13.59
CA PRO A 176 27.36 -3.43 -13.83
C PRO A 176 27.86 -4.78 -13.32
#